data_AF-A0A3N5UUM4-F1
#
_entry.id   AF-A0A3N5UUM4-F1
#
_cell.length_a   1.000
_cell.length_b   1.000
_cell.length_c   1.000
_cell.angle_alpha   90.00
_cell.angle_beta   90.00
_cell.angle_gamma   90.00
#
_symmetry.space_group_name_H-M   'P 1'
#
loop_
_entity.id
_entity.type
_entity.pdbx_description
1 polymer ?
#
loop_
_entity_poly.entity_id
_entity_poly.type
_entity_poly.pdbx_seq_one_letter_code
_entity_poly.pdbx_strand_id
1 'polypeptide(L)'
;MEYKTQKPNIFSIDLTRDLQPITIEDLVPQLRGKEYHFTVVPKDIMHMNNGIRHYYVEIQCDDGNFVVNAHGSEAERLFKAVHSISE
;
A
#
# COMPACT_ATOMS: atom_id res chain seq x y z
N MET A 1 -29.90 4.54 16.64
CA MET A 1 -29.33 5.13 15.41
C MET A 1 -28.23 4.19 14.94
N GLU A 2 -28.51 3.41 13.90
CA GLU A 2 -27.57 2.42 13.36
C GLU A 2 -26.78 3.05 12.22
N TYR A 3 -25.48 3.21 12.42
CA TYR A 3 -24.59 3.70 11.37
C TYR A 3 -24.25 2.53 10.43
N LYS A 4 -24.98 2.43 9.31
CA LYS A 4 -24.59 1.59 8.19
C LYS A 4 -23.48 2.27 7.41
N THR A 5 -22.23 2.00 7.76
CA THR A 5 -21.11 2.26 6.85
C THR A 5 -21.13 1.18 5.78
N GLN A 6 -21.52 1.57 4.56
CA GLN A 6 -21.29 0.75 3.37
C GLN A 6 -19.80 0.48 3.30
N LYS A 7 -19.41 -0.79 3.44
CA LYS A 7 -18.03 -1.23 3.25
C LYS A 7 -17.69 -0.99 1.77
N PRO A 8 -16.72 -0.14 1.41
CA PRO A 8 -16.01 -0.37 0.16
C PRO A 8 -15.40 -1.77 0.28
N ASN A 9 -15.61 -2.61 -0.73
CA ASN A 9 -14.92 -3.90 -0.86
C ASN A 9 -13.42 -3.61 -1.06
N ILE A 10 -12.75 -3.23 0.01
CA ILE A 10 -11.29 -3.21 0.09
C ILE A 10 -10.94 -4.68 0.31
N PHE A 11 -10.63 -5.36 -0.78
CA PHE A 11 -9.89 -6.59 -0.69
C PHE A 11 -8.57 -6.25 0.00
N SER A 12 -8.48 -6.58 1.30
CA SER A 12 -7.18 -6.60 1.97
C SER A 12 -6.46 -7.79 1.37
N ILE A 13 -5.37 -7.55 0.64
CA ILE A 13 -4.54 -8.63 0.12
C ILE A 13 -3.92 -9.29 1.35
N ASP A 14 -4.54 -10.38 1.78
CA ASP A 14 -4.01 -11.23 2.85
C ASP A 14 -2.84 -12.02 2.26
N LEU A 15 -1.64 -11.43 2.37
CA LEU A 15 -0.36 -11.93 1.89
C LEU A 15 0.07 -13.29 2.50
N THR A 16 -0.84 -14.01 3.19
CA THR A 16 -0.54 -15.28 3.86
C THR A 16 -0.73 -16.52 2.99
N ARG A 17 -1.34 -16.40 1.80
CA ARG A 17 -1.68 -17.58 0.96
C ARG A 17 -0.57 -18.09 0.04
N ASP A 18 0.48 -17.31 -0.22
CA ASP A 18 1.68 -17.77 -0.94
C ASP A 18 2.93 -17.26 -0.21
N LEU A 19 3.42 -18.09 0.72
CA LEU A 19 4.58 -17.83 1.59
C LEU A 19 5.90 -17.84 0.80
N GLN A 20 6.11 -16.82 -0.02
CA GLN A 20 7.43 -16.23 -0.14
C GLN A 20 7.37 -14.88 0.60
N PRO A 21 8.33 -14.56 1.49
CA PRO A 21 8.38 -13.23 2.09
C PRO A 21 8.72 -12.23 0.98
N ILE A 22 7.70 -11.76 0.26
CA ILE A 22 7.84 -10.69 -0.72
C ILE A 22 8.18 -9.45 0.10
N THR A 23 9.40 -8.98 -0.06
CA THR A 23 9.83 -7.73 0.56
C THR A 23 9.09 -6.57 -0.08
N ILE A 24 8.98 -5.44 0.61
CA ILE A 24 8.34 -4.24 0.05
C ILE A 24 9.08 -3.78 -1.22
N GLU A 25 10.40 -3.98 -1.23
CA GLU A 25 11.26 -3.74 -2.38
C GLU A 25 10.90 -4.61 -3.60
N ASP A 26 10.43 -5.85 -3.40
CA ASP A 26 9.94 -6.74 -4.47
C ASP A 26 8.47 -6.52 -4.83
N LEU A 27 7.66 -6.02 -3.90
CA LEU A 27 6.22 -5.83 -4.07
C LEU A 27 5.92 -4.72 -5.08
N VAL A 28 6.55 -3.55 -4.93
CA VAL A 28 6.27 -2.37 -5.77
C VAL A 28 6.60 -2.60 -7.26
N PRO A 29 7.77 -3.19 -7.62
CA PRO A 29 8.07 -3.52 -9.01
C PRO A 29 7.10 -4.53 -9.62
N GLN A 30 6.70 -5.55 -8.85
CA GLN A 30 5.72 -6.54 -9.30
C GLN A 30 4.34 -5.94 -9.55
N LEU A 31 3.92 -4.99 -8.70
CA LEU A 31 2.69 -4.24 -8.89
C LEU A 31 2.77 -3.40 -10.16
N ARG A 32 3.84 -2.60 -10.35
CA ARG A 32 4.01 -1.80 -11.59
C ARG A 32 4.14 -2.64 -12.86
N GLY A 33 4.69 -3.85 -12.77
CA GLY A 33 4.90 -4.74 -13.91
C GLY A 33 3.67 -5.54 -14.33
N LYS A 34 2.69 -5.69 -13.43
CA LYS A 34 1.35 -6.17 -13.75
C LYS A 34 0.44 -4.95 -13.95
N GLU A 35 -0.77 -5.10 -14.48
CA GLU A 35 -1.69 -3.99 -14.82
C GLU A 35 -2.23 -3.20 -13.60
N TYR A 36 -1.41 -3.03 -12.55
CA TYR A 36 -1.74 -2.25 -11.37
C TYR A 36 -1.21 -0.83 -11.51
N HIS A 37 -2.11 0.13 -11.37
CA HIS A 37 -1.81 1.55 -11.44
C HIS A 37 -1.86 2.16 -10.05
N PHE A 38 -0.77 2.82 -9.64
CA PHE A 38 -0.74 3.60 -8.42
C PHE A 38 -1.57 4.87 -8.63
N THR A 39 -2.73 4.95 -7.98
CA THR A 39 -3.68 6.06 -8.11
C THR A 39 -3.45 7.14 -7.06
N VAL A 40 -3.00 6.76 -5.86
CA VAL A 40 -2.62 7.69 -4.79
C VAL A 40 -1.24 7.34 -4.29
N VAL A 41 -0.33 8.31 -4.41
CA VAL A 41 1.04 8.24 -3.91
C VAL A 41 1.31 9.50 -3.09
N PRO A 42 1.21 9.43 -1.75
CA PRO A 42 1.53 10.56 -0.89
C PRO A 42 2.99 10.99 -1.07
N LYS A 43 3.23 12.30 -1.03
CA LYS A 43 4.59 12.85 -1.19
C LYS A 43 5.44 12.76 0.08
N ASP A 44 4.82 12.47 1.22
CA ASP A 44 5.44 12.47 2.53
C ASP A 44 4.95 11.30 3.38
N ILE A 45 5.78 10.88 4.34
CA ILE A 45 5.43 9.88 5.36
C ILE A 45 4.63 10.55 6.49
N MET A 46 3.46 10.01 6.81
CA MET A 46 2.63 10.48 7.91
C MET A 46 3.21 10.05 9.25
N HIS A 47 3.13 10.91 10.26
CA HIS A 47 3.53 10.59 11.63
C HIS A 47 2.26 10.53 12.50
N MET A 48 1.96 9.35 13.03
CA MET A 48 0.83 9.17 13.93
C MET A 48 1.12 9.77 15.31
N ASN A 49 0.07 10.03 16.10
CA ASN A 49 0.17 10.65 17.43
C ASN A 49 1.07 9.88 18.42
N ASN A 50 1.28 8.59 18.19
CA ASN A 50 2.17 7.73 18.97
C ASN A 50 3.64 7.74 18.45
N GLY A 51 3.97 8.63 17.52
CA GLY A 51 5.30 8.72 16.90
C GLY A 51 5.58 7.66 15.84
N ILE A 52 4.63 6.77 15.55
CA ILE A 52 4.80 5.72 14.55
C ILE A 52 4.64 6.33 13.15
N ARG A 53 5.63 6.07 12.30
CA ARG A 53 5.60 6.41 10.87
C ARG A 53 4.54 5.56 10.17
N HIS A 54 3.76 6.18 9.32
CA HIS A 54 2.72 5.53 8.53
C HIS A 54 2.82 6.02 7.09
N TYR A 55 2.75 5.10 6.15
CA TYR A 55 2.71 5.41 4.75
C TYR A 55 1.75 4.46 4.04
N TYR A 56 1.00 4.98 3.08
CA TYR A 56 0.06 4.18 2.32
C TYR A 56 0.09 4.58 0.85
N VAL A 57 -0.30 3.66 -0.01
CA VAL A 57 -0.54 3.92 -1.43
C VAL A 57 -1.81 3.23 -1.86
N GLU A 58 -2.54 3.86 -2.78
CA GLU A 58 -3.71 3.26 -3.41
C GLU A 58 -3.35 2.76 -4.80
N ILE A 59 -3.89 1.60 -5.12
CA ILE A 59 -3.60 0.85 -6.31
C ILE A 59 -4.91 0.43 -6.95
N GLN A 60 -5.04 0.67 -8.25
CA GLN A 60 -6.17 0.24 -9.06
C GLN A 60 -5.72 -0.87 -10.01
N CYS A 61 -6.52 -1.93 -10.11
CA CYS A 61 -6.47 -2.93 -11.17
C CYS A 61 -7.88 -3.21 -11.70
N ASP A 62 -8.00 -4.05 -12.74
CA ASP A 62 -9.29 -4.42 -13.32
C ASP A 62 -10.28 -5.02 -12.30
N ASP A 63 -9.77 -5.73 -11.30
CA ASP A 63 -10.56 -6.36 -10.23
C ASP A 63 -10.95 -5.39 -9.09
N GLY A 64 -10.44 -4.16 -9.09
CA GLY A 64 -10.83 -3.12 -8.13
C GLY A 64 -9.67 -2.28 -7.57
N ASN A 65 -9.97 -1.58 -6.47
CA ASN A 65 -9.02 -0.71 -5.78
C ASN A 65 -8.58 -1.33 -4.45
N PHE A 66 -7.28 -1.28 -4.19
CA PHE A 66 -6.63 -1.88 -3.02
C PHE A 66 -5.67 -0.86 -2.40
N VAL A 67 -5.44 -0.97 -1.10
CA VAL A 67 -4.54 -0.06 -0.36
C VAL A 67 -3.42 -0.86 0.28
N VAL A 68 -2.18 -0.46 0.02
CA VAL A 68 -1.01 -1.00 0.71
C VAL A 68 -0.64 -0.03 1.82
N ASN A 69 -0.74 -0.48 3.07
CA ASN A 69 -0.40 0.31 4.25
C ASN A 69 0.87 -0.27 4.89
N ALA A 70 1.75 0.60 5.36
CA ALA A 70 2.99 0.23 6.04
C ALA A 70 3.24 1.13 7.25
N HIS A 71 3.88 0.57 8.28
CA HIS A 71 4.13 1.24 9.56
C HIS A 71 5.61 1.17 9.96
N GLY A 72 6.06 2.12 10.79
CA GLY A 72 7.42 2.11 11.31
C GLY A 72 8.48 2.15 10.20
N SER A 73 9.43 1.21 10.24
CA SER A 73 10.50 1.09 9.23
C SER A 73 9.99 0.63 7.86
N GLU A 74 8.88 -0.11 7.82
CA GLU A 74 8.25 -0.55 6.57
C GLU A 74 7.65 0.62 5.79
N ALA A 75 7.14 1.65 6.50
CA ALA A 75 6.64 2.87 5.89
C ALA A 75 7.73 3.58 5.07
N GLU A 76 8.95 3.64 5.61
CA GLU A 76 10.10 4.23 4.90
C GLU A 76 10.55 3.39 3.70
N ARG A 77 10.48 2.06 3.81
CA ARG A 77 10.79 1.16 2.70
C ARG A 77 9.79 1.31 1.56
N LEU A 78 8.49 1.38 1.88
CA LEU A 78 7.43 1.55 0.89
C LEU A 78 7.53 2.92 0.21
N PHE A 79 7.78 3.97 0.99
CA PHE A 79 8.03 5.31 0.46
C PHE A 79 9.18 5.29 -0.56
N LYS A 80 10.34 4.74 -0.17
CA LYS A 80 11.50 4.63 -1.07
C LYS A 80 11.18 3.80 -2.30
N ALA A 81 10.59 2.62 -2.15
CA ALA A 81 10.29 1.74 -3.27
C ALA A 81 9.34 2.39 -4.32
N VAL A 82 8.35 3.16 -3.86
CA VAL A 82 7.40 3.83 -4.76
C VAL A 82 8.01 5.07 -5.42
N HIS A 83 8.90 5.80 -4.74
CA HIS A 83 9.50 7.05 -5.24
C HIS A 83 10.86 6.85 -5.94
N SER A 84 11.60 5.78 -5.68
CA SER A 84 12.94 5.52 -6.26
C SER A 84 12.95 5.21 -7.76
N ILE A 85 11.79 5.03 -8.39
CA ILE A 85 11.67 4.76 -9.84
C ILE A 85 11.22 6.04 -10.59
N SER A 86 11.22 7.20 -9.94
CA SER A 86 10.86 8.49 -10.53
C SER A 86 12.06 9.37 -10.92
N GLU A 87 13.28 8.82 -10.97
CA GLU A 87 14.47 9.47 -11.54
C GLU A 87 14.87 8.88 -12.90
#